data_AF-A0A959JXH6-F1
#
_entry.id   AF-A0A959JXH6-F1
#
_cell.length_a   1.000
_cell.length_b   1.000
_cell.length_c   1.000
_cell.angle_alpha   90.00
_cell.angle_beta   90.00
_cell.angle_gamma   90.00
#
_symmetry.space_group_name_H-M   'P 1'
#
loop_
_entity.id
_entity.type
_entity.pdbx_description
1 polymer ?
#
loop_
_entity_poly.entity_id
_entity_poly.type
_entity_poly.pdbx_seq_one_letter_code
_entity_poly.pdbx_strand_id
1 'polypeptide(L)'
;MPENKESNRNKILELFHYRRLPWLLQYAEQEDRDKLFDSLLTLQEAIYALDHQLETNWDISLSHLKPYWIEIYRNLDLIGLSPNQQRTWTVEIDRYQSRELDLRSGKSPLKYSLEDLYCFKSCDVRLMRRIIYWRNPALNQQLKFSEWTEFDLITEVNDDIEDIFEDLQSLNANRFLFSLAELGFSETAVRYEQFIKAQVDKFLSKMHSSTSTMKEQMSIWVGEVAGATIELLLGNLTSLDKDQIDKANVIKHYQLAKLTSA
;
A
#
# COMPACT_ATOMS: atom_id res chain seq x y z
N MET A 1 -18.22 14.46 -7.16
CA MET A 1 -17.90 14.86 -8.55
C MET A 1 -17.24 13.66 -9.21
N PRO A 2 -17.48 13.34 -10.49
CA PRO A 2 -16.73 12.27 -11.12
C PRO A 2 -15.29 12.78 -11.26
N GLU A 3 -14.41 12.39 -10.35
CA GLU A 3 -12.99 12.45 -10.61
C GLU A 3 -12.74 11.77 -11.95
N ASN A 4 -12.01 12.47 -12.81
CA ASN A 4 -11.88 12.11 -14.20
C ASN A 4 -11.28 10.69 -14.26
N LYS A 5 -12.03 9.71 -14.79
CA LYS A 5 -11.57 8.30 -14.85
C LYS A 5 -10.19 8.15 -15.47
N GLU A 6 -9.84 9.05 -16.40
CA GLU A 6 -8.53 9.15 -17.04
C GLU A 6 -7.42 9.55 -16.06
N SER A 7 -7.71 10.41 -15.09
CA SER A 7 -6.79 10.79 -14.01
C SER A 7 -6.46 9.60 -13.09
N ASN A 8 -7.46 8.80 -12.73
CA ASN A 8 -7.27 7.66 -11.82
C ASN A 8 -6.47 6.54 -12.49
N ARG A 9 -6.70 6.30 -13.79
CA ARG A 9 -5.93 5.32 -14.55
C ARG A 9 -4.46 5.71 -14.65
N ASN A 10 -4.16 7.00 -14.86
CA ASN A 10 -2.79 7.50 -14.89
C ASN A 10 -2.10 7.34 -13.53
N LYS A 11 -2.77 7.70 -12.42
CA LYS A 11 -2.27 7.45 -11.05
C LYS A 11 -1.92 5.96 -10.85
N ILE A 12 -2.79 5.04 -11.27
CA ILE A 12 -2.53 3.59 -11.17
C ILE A 12 -1.33 3.16 -12.02
N LEU A 13 -1.18 3.69 -13.24
CA LEU A 13 -0.02 3.38 -14.08
C LEU A 13 1.28 3.88 -13.47
N GLU A 14 1.28 5.09 -12.93
CA GLU A 14 2.42 5.65 -12.18
C GLU A 14 2.79 4.76 -10.99
N LEU A 15 1.78 4.34 -10.20
CA LEU A 15 1.96 3.38 -9.12
C LEU A 15 2.56 2.06 -9.62
N PHE A 16 2.07 1.50 -10.74
CA PHE A 16 2.62 0.26 -11.31
C PHE A 16 4.11 0.40 -11.64
N HIS A 17 4.50 1.53 -12.23
CA HIS A 17 5.89 1.83 -12.56
C HIS A 17 6.74 2.01 -11.32
N TYR A 18 6.25 2.75 -10.33
CA TYR A 18 6.92 2.96 -9.04
C TYR A 18 7.13 1.63 -8.31
N ARG A 19 6.09 0.78 -8.26
CA ARG A 19 6.12 -0.57 -7.68
C ARG A 19 6.81 -1.60 -8.57
N ARG A 20 7.41 -1.21 -9.71
CA ARG A 20 8.21 -2.07 -10.60
C ARG A 20 7.45 -3.28 -11.17
N LEU A 21 6.12 -3.21 -11.29
CA LEU A 21 5.32 -4.29 -11.88
C LEU A 21 5.63 -4.51 -13.37
N PRO A 22 5.79 -3.48 -14.22
CA PRO A 22 6.18 -3.66 -15.62
C PRO A 22 7.52 -4.38 -15.79
N TRP A 23 8.51 -4.05 -14.94
CA TRP A 23 9.81 -4.71 -14.96
C TRP A 23 9.69 -6.19 -14.58
N LEU A 24 8.88 -6.52 -13.58
CA LEU A 24 8.66 -7.92 -13.20
C LEU A 24 7.96 -8.71 -14.32
N LEU A 25 7.02 -8.06 -15.02
CA LEU A 25 6.27 -8.64 -16.14
C LEU A 25 7.11 -8.86 -17.40
N GLN A 26 8.24 -8.16 -17.57
CA GLN A 26 9.10 -8.33 -18.75
C GLN A 26 9.68 -9.76 -18.90
N TYR A 27 9.66 -10.53 -17.81
CA TYR A 27 10.14 -11.90 -17.74
C TYR A 27 9.04 -12.95 -18.04
N ALA A 28 7.80 -12.51 -18.26
CA ALA A 28 6.73 -13.35 -18.77
C ALA A 28 6.83 -13.52 -20.31
N GLU A 29 6.21 -14.56 -20.85
CA GLU A 29 6.05 -14.69 -22.31
C GLU A 29 5.26 -13.52 -22.89
N GLN A 30 5.63 -13.05 -24.08
CA GLN A 30 5.15 -11.77 -24.62
C GLN A 30 3.62 -11.71 -24.80
N GLU A 31 2.99 -12.77 -25.31
CA GLU A 31 1.53 -12.79 -25.51
C GLU A 31 0.74 -12.80 -24.19
N ASP A 32 1.33 -13.35 -23.14
CA ASP A 32 0.73 -13.39 -21.80
C ASP A 32 0.98 -12.10 -21.03
N ARG A 33 2.10 -11.40 -21.30
CA ARG A 33 2.49 -10.18 -20.61
C ARG A 33 1.45 -9.06 -20.74
N ASP A 34 1.06 -8.72 -21.96
CA ASP A 34 0.21 -7.55 -22.21
C ASP A 34 -1.22 -7.82 -21.70
N LYS A 35 -1.76 -9.02 -21.94
CA LYS A 35 -3.05 -9.46 -21.40
C LYS A 35 -3.06 -9.48 -19.88
N LEU A 36 -1.99 -9.96 -19.27
CA LEU A 36 -1.86 -9.98 -17.82
C LEU A 36 -1.77 -8.56 -17.25
N PHE A 37 -1.00 -7.68 -17.89
CA PHE A 37 -0.89 -6.28 -17.49
C PHE A 37 -2.26 -5.59 -17.47
N ASP A 38 -3.04 -5.72 -18.56
CA ASP A 38 -4.39 -5.14 -18.63
C ASP A 38 -5.34 -5.73 -17.59
N SER A 39 -5.20 -7.02 -17.30
CA SER A 39 -6.00 -7.69 -16.26
C SER A 39 -5.65 -7.20 -14.86
N LEU A 40 -4.36 -7.01 -14.57
CA LEU A 40 -3.89 -6.45 -13.30
C LEU A 40 -4.32 -5.00 -13.14
N LEU A 41 -4.27 -4.21 -14.20
CA LEU A 41 -4.73 -2.83 -14.20
C LEU A 41 -6.22 -2.73 -13.88
N THR A 42 -7.05 -3.56 -14.52
CA THR A 42 -8.49 -3.62 -14.24
C THR A 42 -8.78 -4.09 -12.80
N LEU A 43 -8.02 -5.06 -12.30
CA LEU A 43 -8.12 -5.50 -10.90
C LEU A 43 -7.77 -4.35 -9.94
N GLN A 44 -6.72 -3.59 -10.22
CA GLN A 44 -6.32 -2.45 -9.39
C GLN A 44 -7.38 -1.35 -9.41
N GLU A 45 -8.00 -1.06 -10.55
CA GLU A 45 -9.13 -0.13 -10.64
C GLU A 45 -10.30 -0.57 -9.73
N ALA A 46 -10.59 -1.88 -9.64
CA ALA A 46 -11.62 -2.41 -8.75
C ALA A 46 -11.25 -2.27 -7.26
N ILE A 47 -9.98 -2.45 -6.91
CA ILE A 47 -9.48 -2.26 -5.53
C ILE A 47 -9.49 -0.76 -5.16
N TYR A 48 -9.04 0.13 -6.04
CA TYR A 48 -9.10 1.58 -5.84
C TYR A 48 -10.54 2.07 -5.64
N ALA A 49 -11.51 1.48 -6.34
CA ALA A 49 -12.91 1.84 -6.14
C ALA A 49 -13.42 1.46 -4.74
N LEU A 50 -12.97 0.33 -4.18
CA LEU A 50 -13.24 -0.06 -2.80
C LEU A 50 -12.61 0.92 -1.82
N ASP A 51 -11.35 1.27 -2.05
CA ASP A 51 -10.58 2.16 -1.18
C ASP A 51 -11.18 3.57 -1.15
N HIS A 52 -11.40 4.18 -2.32
CA HIS A 52 -12.07 5.48 -2.45
C HIS A 52 -13.40 5.54 -1.69
N GLN A 53 -14.17 4.45 -1.68
CA GLN A 53 -15.41 4.38 -0.93
C GLN A 53 -15.19 4.44 0.59
N LEU A 54 -14.12 3.84 1.11
CA LEU A 54 -13.70 3.93 2.51
C LEU A 54 -13.16 5.32 2.86
N GLU A 55 -12.42 5.96 1.95
CA GLU A 55 -11.75 7.25 2.18
C GLU A 55 -12.70 8.46 2.09
N THR A 56 -13.84 8.31 1.42
CA THR A 56 -14.80 9.41 1.21
C THR A 56 -16.06 9.31 2.07
N ASN A 57 -16.29 8.17 2.73
CA ASN A 57 -17.50 7.92 3.53
C ASN A 57 -17.16 7.44 4.94
N TRP A 58 -17.42 8.31 5.92
CA TRP A 58 -17.30 7.95 7.34
C TRP A 58 -18.36 6.92 7.74
N ASP A 59 -19.62 7.24 7.45
CA ASP A 59 -20.79 6.41 7.77
C ASP A 59 -21.00 5.31 6.72
N ILE A 60 -20.21 4.24 6.83
CA ILE A 60 -20.24 3.12 5.90
C ILE A 60 -20.61 1.80 6.61
N SER A 61 -21.41 0.99 5.92
CA SER A 61 -21.76 -0.37 6.35
C SER A 61 -21.13 -1.40 5.43
N LEU A 62 -20.92 -2.63 5.92
CA LEU A 62 -20.41 -3.74 5.11
C LEU A 62 -21.28 -4.02 3.87
N SER A 63 -22.58 -3.72 3.94
CA SER A 63 -23.49 -3.91 2.80
C SER A 63 -23.16 -2.97 1.64
N HIS A 64 -22.67 -1.76 1.92
CA HIS A 64 -22.22 -0.80 0.90
C HIS A 64 -20.93 -1.25 0.21
N LEU A 65 -20.11 -2.06 0.86
CA LEU A 65 -18.83 -2.56 0.32
C LEU A 65 -19.00 -3.79 -0.59
N LYS A 66 -20.12 -4.50 -0.47
CA LYS A 66 -20.38 -5.74 -1.20
C LYS A 66 -20.25 -5.61 -2.74
N PRO A 67 -20.76 -4.55 -3.40
CA PRO A 67 -20.62 -4.40 -4.86
C PRO A 67 -19.16 -4.34 -5.32
N TYR A 68 -18.29 -3.69 -4.55
CA TYR A 68 -16.86 -3.59 -4.85
C TYR A 68 -16.15 -4.95 -4.74
N TRP A 69 -16.49 -5.73 -3.71
CA TRP A 69 -15.98 -7.09 -3.56
C TRP A 69 -16.42 -8.02 -4.70
N ILE A 70 -17.67 -7.89 -5.17
CA ILE A 70 -18.15 -8.64 -6.33
C ILE A 70 -17.30 -8.31 -7.56
N GLU A 71 -16.97 -7.04 -7.75
CA GLU A 71 -16.16 -6.58 -8.88
C GLU A 71 -14.70 -7.08 -8.77
N ILE A 72 -14.09 -7.03 -7.59
CA ILE A 72 -12.76 -7.61 -7.35
C ILE A 72 -12.75 -9.10 -7.68
N TYR A 73 -13.73 -9.88 -7.18
CA TYR A 73 -13.81 -11.31 -7.46
C TYR A 73 -14.07 -11.62 -8.94
N ARG A 74 -14.88 -10.81 -9.62
CA ARG A 74 -15.09 -10.92 -11.07
C ARG A 74 -13.78 -10.76 -11.83
N ASN A 75 -12.95 -9.77 -11.48
CA ASN A 75 -11.65 -9.57 -12.12
C ASN A 75 -10.68 -10.72 -11.83
N LEU A 76 -10.66 -11.25 -10.60
CA LEU A 76 -9.83 -12.43 -10.27
C LEU A 76 -10.28 -13.71 -10.99
N ASP A 77 -11.58 -13.86 -11.23
CA ASP A 77 -12.14 -14.95 -12.04
C ASP A 77 -11.71 -14.84 -13.51
N LEU A 78 -11.75 -13.63 -14.09
CA LEU A 78 -11.25 -13.36 -15.44
C LEU A 78 -9.74 -13.63 -15.57
N ILE A 79 -8.97 -13.41 -14.50
CA ILE A 79 -7.54 -13.79 -14.41
C ILE A 79 -7.37 -15.31 -14.30
N GLY A 80 -8.43 -16.09 -14.06
CA GLY A 80 -8.41 -17.55 -14.00
C GLY A 80 -8.09 -18.12 -12.62
N LEU A 81 -8.27 -17.36 -11.54
CA LEU A 81 -8.11 -17.87 -10.18
C LEU A 81 -9.35 -18.66 -9.75
N SER A 82 -9.13 -19.84 -9.15
CA SER A 82 -10.23 -20.61 -8.54
C SER A 82 -10.86 -19.84 -7.37
N PRO A 83 -12.13 -20.10 -7.03
CA PRO A 83 -12.79 -19.46 -5.87
C PRO A 83 -12.03 -19.63 -4.55
N ASN A 84 -11.28 -20.73 -4.40
CA ASN A 84 -10.44 -20.93 -3.23
C ASN A 84 -9.23 -19.99 -3.22
N GLN A 85 -8.51 -19.87 -4.35
CA GLN A 85 -7.40 -18.93 -4.49
C GLN A 85 -7.86 -17.50 -4.30
N GLN A 86 -8.99 -17.12 -4.90
CA GLN A 86 -9.60 -15.79 -4.74
C GLN A 86 -9.75 -15.44 -3.26
N ARG A 87 -10.46 -16.29 -2.50
CA ARG A 87 -10.65 -16.08 -1.05
C ARG A 87 -9.33 -16.00 -0.30
N THR A 88 -8.41 -16.94 -0.53
CA THR A 88 -7.13 -16.98 0.19
C THR A 88 -6.27 -15.77 -0.12
N TRP A 89 -6.27 -15.29 -1.36
CA TRP A 89 -5.36 -14.22 -1.78
C TRP A 89 -5.88 -12.83 -1.46
N THR A 90 -7.20 -12.66 -1.25
CA THR A 90 -7.80 -11.38 -0.85
C THR A 90 -7.95 -11.20 0.65
N VAL A 91 -7.54 -12.17 1.49
CA VAL A 91 -7.62 -12.06 2.96
C VAL A 91 -6.93 -10.79 3.48
N GLU A 92 -5.83 -10.40 2.87
CA GLU A 92 -5.06 -9.23 3.32
C GLU A 92 -5.79 -7.91 3.00
N ILE A 93 -6.48 -7.83 1.86
CA ILE A 93 -7.36 -6.70 1.50
C ILE A 93 -8.54 -6.60 2.48
N ASP A 94 -9.19 -7.71 2.81
CA ASP A 94 -10.30 -7.74 3.78
C ASP A 94 -9.86 -7.32 5.19
N ARG A 95 -8.66 -7.75 5.60
CA ARG A 95 -8.04 -7.31 6.86
C ARG A 95 -7.69 -5.83 6.84
N TYR A 96 -7.20 -5.30 5.72
CA TYR A 96 -6.92 -3.88 5.58
C TYR A 96 -8.20 -3.04 5.66
N GLN A 97 -9.24 -3.41 4.92
CA GLN A 97 -10.57 -2.81 5.03
C GLN A 97 -11.07 -2.81 6.48
N SER A 98 -10.89 -3.91 7.21
CA SER A 98 -11.30 -3.99 8.62
C SER A 98 -10.54 -2.99 9.51
N ARG A 99 -9.28 -2.68 9.20
CA ARG A 99 -8.46 -1.69 9.92
C ARG A 99 -8.86 -0.26 9.59
N GLU A 100 -9.21 0.02 8.34
CA GLU A 100 -9.83 1.28 7.94
C GLU A 100 -11.15 1.49 8.71
N LEU A 101 -11.99 0.45 8.79
CA LEU A 101 -13.25 0.52 9.53
C LEU A 101 -13.07 0.72 11.04
N ASP A 102 -11.98 0.23 11.61
CA ASP A 102 -11.66 0.38 13.03
C ASP A 102 -11.54 1.87 13.45
N LEU A 103 -11.13 2.77 12.54
CA LEU A 103 -11.08 4.22 12.78
C LEU A 103 -12.42 4.79 13.22
N ARG A 104 -13.52 4.27 12.64
CA ARG A 104 -14.90 4.69 12.91
C ARG A 104 -15.35 4.31 14.32
N SER A 105 -14.65 3.38 14.95
CA SER A 105 -14.84 2.98 16.35
C SER A 105 -13.80 3.59 17.29
N GLY A 106 -13.08 4.63 16.87
CA GLY A 106 -12.10 5.34 17.70
C GLY A 106 -10.84 4.52 17.99
N LYS A 107 -10.52 3.50 17.18
CA LYS A 107 -9.30 2.68 17.35
C LYS A 107 -8.18 3.23 16.48
N SER A 108 -7.11 3.72 17.11
CA SER A 108 -5.93 4.25 16.42
C SER A 108 -5.23 3.20 15.55
N PRO A 109 -4.70 3.56 14.37
CA PRO A 109 -3.82 2.68 13.60
C PRO A 109 -2.46 2.44 14.31
N LEU A 110 -2.10 3.28 15.30
CA LEU A 110 -0.85 3.14 16.06
C LEU A 110 -0.82 1.92 16.99
N LYS A 111 -1.95 1.26 17.22
CA LYS A 111 -2.00 -0.01 17.96
C LYS A 111 -1.27 -1.15 17.23
N TYR A 112 -1.03 -0.98 15.92
CA TYR A 112 -0.27 -1.92 15.10
C TYR A 112 1.18 -1.44 14.94
N SER A 113 2.10 -2.40 14.83
CA SER A 113 3.48 -2.11 14.45
C SER A 113 3.51 -1.48 13.04
N LEU A 114 4.57 -0.71 12.73
CA LEU A 114 4.79 -0.17 11.38
C LEU A 114 4.81 -1.30 10.35
N GLU A 115 5.55 -2.37 10.65
CA GLU A 115 5.66 -3.56 9.78
C GLU A 115 4.30 -4.20 9.52
N ASP A 116 3.52 -4.44 10.56
CA ASP A 116 2.20 -5.05 10.41
C ASP A 116 1.27 -4.16 9.60
N LEU A 117 1.21 -2.85 9.87
CA LEU A 117 0.28 -1.99 9.12
C LEU A 117 0.66 -1.89 7.66
N TYR A 118 1.92 -1.57 7.35
CA TYR A 118 2.36 -1.41 5.96
C TYR A 118 2.35 -2.72 5.17
N CYS A 119 2.45 -3.88 5.83
CA CYS A 119 2.23 -5.18 5.19
C CYS A 119 0.77 -5.35 4.68
N PHE A 120 -0.21 -4.80 5.39
CA PHE A 120 -1.61 -4.81 4.95
C PHE A 120 -1.94 -3.65 4.00
N LYS A 121 -1.31 -2.48 4.15
CA LYS A 121 -1.49 -1.38 3.19
C LYS A 121 -1.02 -1.80 1.78
N SER A 122 0.15 -2.43 1.68
CA SER A 122 0.71 -2.98 0.42
C SER A 122 0.02 -4.26 -0.12
N CYS A 123 -1.16 -4.63 0.38
CA CYS A 123 -1.78 -5.92 0.08
C CYS A 123 -2.21 -6.08 -1.40
N ASP A 124 -2.55 -4.99 -2.05
CA ASP A 124 -2.92 -4.90 -3.46
C ASP A 124 -1.71 -5.17 -4.38
N VAL A 125 -0.59 -4.49 -4.17
CA VAL A 125 0.68 -4.71 -4.88
C VAL A 125 1.18 -6.13 -4.65
N ARG A 126 1.09 -6.62 -3.41
CA ARG A 126 1.46 -8.00 -3.09
C ARG A 126 0.55 -9.02 -3.76
N LEU A 127 -0.75 -8.75 -3.91
CA LEU A 127 -1.68 -9.56 -4.68
C LEU A 127 -1.28 -9.58 -6.17
N MET A 128 -1.00 -8.42 -6.76
CA MET A 128 -0.57 -8.30 -8.15
C MET A 128 0.73 -9.09 -8.40
N ARG A 129 1.75 -8.90 -7.55
CA ARG A 129 2.99 -9.69 -7.61
C ARG A 129 2.70 -11.18 -7.49
N ARG A 130 1.85 -11.60 -6.55
CA ARG A 130 1.49 -13.02 -6.37
C ARG A 130 0.90 -13.62 -7.64
N ILE A 131 0.03 -12.88 -8.33
CA ILE A 131 -0.54 -13.29 -9.62
C ILE A 131 0.56 -13.41 -10.68
N ILE A 132 1.49 -12.46 -10.78
CA ILE A 132 2.61 -12.51 -11.73
C ILE A 132 3.49 -13.73 -11.48
N TYR A 133 3.84 -14.02 -10.23
CA TYR A 133 4.62 -15.20 -9.85
C TYR A 133 3.89 -16.52 -10.08
N TRP A 134 2.56 -16.54 -9.88
CA TRP A 134 1.74 -17.71 -10.16
C TRP A 134 1.70 -18.03 -11.66
N ARG A 135 1.58 -17.00 -12.50
CA ARG A 135 1.65 -17.14 -13.97
C ARG A 135 3.05 -17.49 -14.47
N ASN A 136 4.09 -17.05 -13.75
CA ASN A 136 5.49 -17.23 -14.16
C ASN A 136 6.33 -17.87 -13.04
N PRO A 137 6.15 -19.16 -12.72
CA PRO A 137 6.84 -19.80 -11.59
C PRO A 137 8.36 -19.77 -11.67
N ALA A 138 8.93 -19.70 -12.88
CA ALA A 138 10.38 -19.60 -13.12
C ALA A 138 11.01 -18.34 -12.49
N LEU A 139 10.23 -17.27 -12.28
CA LEU A 139 10.70 -16.06 -11.60
C LEU A 139 11.28 -16.35 -10.21
N ASN A 140 10.70 -17.29 -9.47
CA ASN A 140 11.17 -17.65 -8.13
C ASN A 140 12.59 -18.20 -8.09
N GLN A 141 13.14 -18.62 -9.23
CA GLN A 141 14.53 -19.07 -9.33
C GLN A 141 15.51 -17.89 -9.38
N GLN A 142 15.09 -16.73 -9.89
CA GLN A 142 15.92 -15.55 -10.07
C GLN A 142 15.76 -14.54 -8.93
N LEU A 143 14.51 -14.33 -8.50
CA LEU A 143 14.10 -13.45 -7.40
C LEU A 143 12.84 -14.04 -6.78
N LYS A 144 12.88 -14.41 -5.50
CA LYS A 144 11.74 -15.02 -4.80
C LYS A 144 10.66 -13.98 -4.52
N PHE A 145 9.40 -14.40 -4.52
CA PHE A 145 8.28 -13.54 -4.12
C PHE A 145 8.51 -12.86 -2.75
N SER A 146 9.08 -13.58 -1.78
CA SER A 146 9.36 -13.06 -0.43
C SER A 146 10.50 -12.02 -0.36
N GLU A 147 11.25 -11.83 -1.45
CA GLU A 147 12.34 -10.84 -1.51
C GLU A 147 11.83 -9.43 -1.86
N TRP A 148 10.54 -9.28 -2.17
CA TRP A 148 9.88 -7.99 -2.38
C TRP A 148 9.44 -7.29 -1.09
N THR A 149 9.35 -8.02 0.02
CA THR A 149 8.71 -7.52 1.25
C THR A 149 9.28 -6.19 1.72
N GLU A 150 10.60 -6.07 1.85
CA GLU A 150 11.21 -4.83 2.33
C GLU A 150 11.00 -3.67 1.35
N PHE A 151 11.06 -3.93 0.04
CA PHE A 151 10.77 -2.93 -0.99
C PHE A 151 9.31 -2.44 -0.91
N ASP A 152 8.35 -3.37 -0.82
CA ASP A 152 6.93 -3.05 -0.72
C ASP A 152 6.63 -2.26 0.57
N LEU A 153 7.26 -2.60 1.69
CA LEU A 153 7.10 -1.87 2.95
C LEU A 153 7.64 -0.44 2.90
N ILE A 154 8.82 -0.22 2.31
CA ILE A 154 9.41 1.13 2.24
C ILE A 154 8.64 1.99 1.24
N THR A 155 8.26 1.43 0.09
CA THR A 155 7.44 2.16 -0.89
C THR A 155 6.07 2.53 -0.32
N GLU A 156 5.46 1.69 0.51
CA GLU A 156 4.20 2.03 1.19
C GLU A 156 4.33 3.15 2.23
N VAL A 157 5.46 3.18 2.95
CA VAL A 157 5.80 4.29 3.85
C VAL A 157 5.99 5.58 3.06
N ASN A 158 6.61 5.48 1.88
CA ASN A 158 6.82 6.62 1.00
C ASN A 158 5.49 7.23 0.56
N ASP A 159 4.53 6.41 0.10
CA ASP A 159 3.20 6.87 -0.32
C ASP A 159 2.49 7.62 0.83
N ASP A 160 2.47 7.06 2.06
CA ASP A 160 1.90 7.72 3.24
C ASP A 160 2.55 9.09 3.54
N ILE A 161 3.83 9.27 3.22
CA ILE A 161 4.54 10.54 3.43
C ILE A 161 4.30 11.49 2.25
N GLU A 162 4.31 10.99 1.01
CA GLU A 162 4.10 11.78 -0.22
C GLU A 162 2.71 12.39 -0.25
N ASP A 163 1.70 11.57 0.05
CA ASP A 163 0.29 11.95 -0.04
C ASP A 163 -0.22 12.71 1.19
N ILE A 164 0.66 13.03 2.15
CA ILE A 164 0.25 13.62 3.45
C ILE A 164 -0.62 14.87 3.31
N PHE A 165 -0.40 15.70 2.28
CA PHE A 165 -1.20 16.90 2.05
C PHE A 165 -2.56 16.61 1.39
N GLU A 166 -2.64 15.60 0.51
CA GLU A 166 -3.90 15.06 -0.03
C GLU A 166 -4.73 14.48 1.13
N ASP A 167 -4.06 13.75 2.01
CA ASP A 167 -4.67 13.03 3.14
C ASP A 167 -5.14 13.90 4.30
N LEU A 168 -4.75 15.17 4.35
CA LEU A 168 -5.39 16.11 5.28
C LEU A 168 -6.90 16.24 5.02
N GLN A 169 -7.36 15.94 3.80
CA GLN A 169 -8.77 16.04 3.40
C GLN A 169 -9.48 14.67 3.33
N SER A 170 -8.74 13.56 3.32
CA SER A 170 -9.30 12.21 3.22
C SER A 170 -9.71 11.63 4.58
N LEU A 171 -10.36 10.46 4.57
CA LEU A 171 -10.72 9.70 5.78
C LEU A 171 -9.86 8.44 5.96
N ASN A 172 -8.73 8.34 5.26
CA ASN A 172 -7.93 7.12 5.22
C ASN A 172 -7.08 6.91 6.48
N ALA A 173 -6.61 5.68 6.69
CA ALA A 173 -5.72 5.33 7.78
C ALA A 173 -4.24 5.65 7.45
N ASN A 174 -3.94 6.85 6.96
CA ASN A 174 -2.55 7.32 6.82
C ASN A 174 -1.85 7.30 8.18
N ARG A 175 -0.94 6.34 8.36
CA ARG A 175 -0.33 6.05 9.66
C ARG A 175 0.67 7.12 10.03
N PHE A 176 1.29 7.75 9.04
CA PHE A 176 2.22 8.86 9.24
C PHE A 176 1.48 10.05 9.85
N LEU A 177 0.34 10.46 9.27
CA LEU A 177 -0.53 11.50 9.80
C LEU A 177 -0.93 11.24 11.27
N PHE A 178 -1.41 10.02 11.57
CA PHE A 178 -1.79 9.65 12.94
C PHE A 178 -0.59 9.67 13.91
N SER A 179 0.61 9.32 13.44
CA SER A 179 1.82 9.37 14.26
C SER A 179 2.17 10.81 14.61
N LEU A 180 2.06 11.74 13.65
CA LEU A 180 2.29 13.16 13.92
C LEU A 180 1.26 13.71 14.92
N ALA A 181 -0.02 13.34 14.78
CA ALA A 181 -1.09 13.79 15.66
C ALA A 181 -0.94 13.26 17.10
N GLU A 182 -0.59 11.99 17.28
CA GLU A 182 -0.58 11.34 18.61
C GLU A 182 0.79 11.36 19.30
N LEU A 183 1.90 11.29 18.55
CA LEU A 183 3.27 11.20 19.08
C LEU A 183 4.06 12.50 18.91
N GLY A 184 3.65 13.36 17.96
CA GLY A 184 4.38 14.56 17.58
C GLY A 184 5.51 14.30 16.58
N PHE A 185 6.05 15.40 16.05
CA PHE A 185 6.98 15.40 14.92
C PHE A 185 8.30 14.68 15.22
N SER A 186 8.95 15.01 16.34
CA SER A 186 10.27 14.47 16.69
C SER A 186 10.25 12.96 16.86
N GLU A 187 9.29 12.44 17.63
CA GLU A 187 9.17 10.99 17.85
C GLU A 187 8.77 10.26 16.57
N THR A 188 7.89 10.85 15.76
CA THR A 188 7.51 10.28 14.47
C THR A 188 8.71 10.17 13.53
N ALA A 189 9.51 11.23 13.40
CA ALA A 189 10.72 11.23 12.57
C ALA A 189 11.66 10.08 12.92
N VAL A 190 11.99 9.95 14.22
CA VAL A 190 12.89 8.90 14.72
C VAL A 190 12.34 7.50 14.42
N ARG A 191 11.04 7.27 14.68
CA ARG A 191 10.43 5.94 14.47
C ARG A 191 10.44 5.53 12.99
N TYR A 192 10.13 6.46 12.09
CA TYR A 192 10.11 6.18 10.66
C TYR A 192 11.51 5.99 10.09
N GLU A 193 12.47 6.84 10.45
CA GLU A 193 13.86 6.70 10.01
C GLU A 193 14.46 5.35 10.48
N GLN A 194 14.24 4.98 11.74
CA GLN A 194 14.68 3.70 12.28
C GLN A 194 14.02 2.52 11.56
N PHE A 195 12.72 2.61 11.28
CA PHE A 195 11.99 1.57 10.56
C PHE A 195 12.54 1.35 9.15
N ILE A 196 12.74 2.42 8.39
CA ILE A 196 13.27 2.36 7.01
C ILE A 196 14.67 1.73 7.02
N LYS A 197 15.57 2.20 7.90
CA LYS A 197 16.92 1.62 8.04
C LYS A 197 16.87 0.14 8.39
N ALA A 198 16.00 -0.26 9.32
CA ALA A 198 15.83 -1.65 9.69
C ALA A 198 15.35 -2.53 8.51
N GLN A 199 14.48 -2.03 7.63
CA GLN A 199 14.08 -2.77 6.43
C GLN A 199 15.24 -2.91 5.44
N VAL A 200 16.05 -1.86 5.24
CA VAL A 200 17.27 -1.96 4.41
C VAL A 200 18.23 -3.01 4.97
N ASP A 201 18.50 -2.98 6.28
CA ASP A 201 19.40 -3.95 6.93
C ASP A 201 18.87 -5.39 6.80
N LYS A 202 17.57 -5.60 7.04
CA LYS A 202 16.90 -6.89 6.83
C LYS A 202 17.06 -7.35 5.39
N PHE A 203 16.85 -6.47 4.42
CA PHE A 203 16.98 -6.80 3.00
C PHE A 203 18.42 -7.22 2.66
N LEU A 204 19.42 -6.40 3.03
CA LEU A 204 20.83 -6.66 2.75
C LEU A 204 21.31 -7.97 3.38
N SER A 205 20.83 -8.30 4.59
CA SER A 205 21.16 -9.56 5.26
C SER A 205 20.71 -10.81 4.48
N LYS A 206 19.63 -10.71 3.69
CA LYS A 206 19.12 -11.78 2.82
C LYS A 206 19.91 -11.91 1.53
N MET A 207 20.61 -10.85 1.11
CA MET A 207 21.28 -10.77 -0.20
C MET A 207 22.75 -11.21 -0.20
N HIS A 208 23.37 -11.46 0.96
CA HIS A 208 24.80 -11.76 1.12
C HIS A 208 25.35 -13.00 0.37
N SER A 209 24.54 -13.78 -0.34
CA SER A 209 24.97 -15.01 -1.01
C SER A 209 24.55 -15.14 -2.49
N SER A 210 23.99 -14.10 -3.10
CA SER A 210 23.41 -14.23 -4.45
C SER A 210 24.19 -13.49 -5.52
N THR A 211 24.40 -14.17 -6.65
CA THR A 211 24.99 -13.63 -7.89
C THR A 211 23.93 -13.31 -8.95
N SER A 212 22.65 -13.24 -8.57
CA SER A 212 21.55 -12.96 -9.49
C SER A 212 21.50 -11.47 -9.82
N THR A 213 21.57 -11.13 -11.10
CA THR A 213 21.45 -9.75 -11.59
C THR A 213 20.13 -9.08 -11.18
N MET A 214 19.03 -9.85 -11.05
CA MET A 214 17.76 -9.33 -10.53
C MET A 214 17.86 -8.90 -9.07
N LYS A 215 18.65 -9.61 -8.25
CA LYS A 215 18.84 -9.26 -6.84
C LYS A 215 19.77 -8.08 -6.65
N GLU A 216 20.78 -7.95 -7.50
CA GLU A 216 21.63 -6.75 -7.56
C GLU A 216 20.78 -5.52 -7.90
N GLN A 217 19.92 -5.63 -8.92
CA GLN A 217 19.00 -4.56 -9.29
C GLN A 217 18.02 -4.22 -8.16
N MET A 218 17.46 -5.22 -7.49
CA MET A 218 16.59 -5.02 -6.33
C MET A 218 17.31 -4.28 -5.19
N SER A 219 18.57 -4.61 -4.94
CA SER A 219 19.37 -3.95 -3.89
C SER A 219 19.57 -2.46 -4.17
N ILE A 220 19.80 -2.11 -5.44
CA ILE A 220 19.87 -0.71 -5.88
C ILE A 220 18.55 -0.01 -5.58
N TRP A 221 17.42 -0.59 -6.00
CA TRP A 221 16.11 0.04 -5.79
C TRP A 221 15.72 0.20 -4.34
N VAL A 222 15.98 -0.79 -3.49
CA VAL A 222 15.72 -0.69 -2.05
C VAL A 222 16.52 0.47 -1.45
N GLY A 223 17.79 0.62 -1.84
CA GLY A 223 18.63 1.73 -1.40
C GLY A 223 18.11 3.10 -1.89
N GLU A 224 17.76 3.20 -3.18
CA GLU A 224 17.21 4.43 -3.78
C GLU A 224 15.91 4.86 -3.11
N VAL A 225 14.95 3.95 -2.99
CA VAL A 225 13.64 4.24 -2.37
C VAL A 225 13.80 4.56 -0.89
N ALA A 226 14.67 3.88 -0.15
CA ALA A 226 14.94 4.21 1.25
C ALA A 226 15.52 5.62 1.41
N GLY A 227 16.50 5.98 0.59
CA GLY A 227 17.09 7.32 0.58
C GLY A 227 16.06 8.40 0.27
N ALA A 228 15.32 8.24 -0.83
CA ALA A 228 14.27 9.18 -1.23
C ALA A 228 13.17 9.32 -0.16
N THR A 229 12.78 8.22 0.49
CA THR A 229 11.76 8.25 1.55
C THR A 229 12.24 9.02 2.78
N ILE A 230 13.51 8.88 3.18
CA ILE A 230 14.08 9.64 4.30
C ILE A 230 14.18 11.13 3.95
N GLU A 231 14.58 11.47 2.73
CA GLU A 231 14.63 12.86 2.28
C GLU A 231 13.23 13.50 2.29
N LEU A 232 12.23 12.78 1.76
CA LEU A 232 10.84 13.21 1.73
C LEU A 232 10.27 13.37 3.15
N LEU A 233 10.55 12.42 4.05
CA LEU A 233 10.17 12.50 5.47
C LEU A 233 10.65 13.81 6.10
N LEU A 234 11.95 14.12 5.95
CA LEU A 234 12.52 15.33 6.52
C LEU A 234 11.95 16.59 5.87
N GLY A 235 11.76 16.59 4.55
CA GLY A 235 11.14 17.70 3.83
C GLY A 235 9.72 18.01 4.32
N ASN A 236 8.87 17.00 4.41
CA ASN A 236 7.47 17.18 4.82
C ASN A 236 7.34 17.56 6.30
N LEU A 237 8.19 17.03 7.19
CA LEU A 237 8.22 17.42 8.61
C LEU A 237 8.55 18.91 8.83
N THR A 238 9.28 19.54 7.90
CA THR A 238 9.55 21.00 7.97
C THR A 238 8.45 21.85 7.38
N SER A 239 7.60 21.27 6.52
CA SER A 239 6.55 21.98 5.79
C SER A 239 5.18 21.90 6.48
N LEU A 240 4.95 20.84 7.26
CA LEU A 240 3.72 20.64 8.02
C LEU A 240 3.75 21.42 9.33
N ASP A 241 2.65 22.07 9.67
CA ASP A 241 2.42 22.59 11.01
C ASP A 241 1.39 21.76 11.79
N LYS A 242 1.39 21.95 13.11
CA LYS A 242 0.52 21.20 14.02
C LYS A 242 -0.96 21.51 13.80
N ASP A 243 -1.30 22.74 13.42
CA ASP A 243 -2.69 23.16 13.23
C ASP A 243 -3.30 22.48 12.00
N GLN A 244 -2.53 22.27 10.94
CA GLN A 244 -2.95 21.47 9.77
C GLN A 244 -3.29 20.02 10.17
N ILE A 245 -2.43 19.39 10.97
CA ILE A 245 -2.61 18.00 11.42
C ILE A 245 -3.85 17.87 12.32
N ASP A 246 -3.99 18.77 13.30
CA ASP A 246 -5.14 18.79 14.21
C ASP A 246 -6.45 19.07 13.45
N LYS A 247 -6.36 19.74 12.30
CA LYS A 247 -7.50 20.01 11.41
C LYS A 247 -7.77 18.93 10.37
N ALA A 248 -6.92 17.93 10.24
CA ALA A 248 -7.08 16.86 9.26
C ALA A 248 -8.44 16.16 9.45
N ASN A 249 -9.08 15.84 8.33
CA ASN A 249 -10.45 15.36 8.30
C ASN A 249 -10.61 14.06 9.10
N VAL A 250 -9.77 13.05 8.80
CA VAL A 250 -9.78 11.78 9.53
C VAL A 250 -9.53 11.95 11.03
N ILE A 251 -8.63 12.85 11.44
CA ILE A 251 -8.26 13.07 12.84
C ILE A 251 -9.45 13.62 13.64
N LYS A 252 -10.17 14.60 13.10
CA LYS A 252 -11.39 15.14 13.72
C LYS A 252 -12.44 14.06 13.96
N HIS A 253 -12.73 13.28 12.92
CA HIS A 253 -13.73 12.22 12.97
C HIS A 253 -13.33 11.12 13.96
N TYR A 254 -12.06 10.69 13.93
CA TYR A 254 -11.51 9.72 14.86
C TYR A 254 -11.59 10.19 16.32
N GLN A 255 -11.22 11.44 16.61
CA GLN A 255 -11.29 12.00 17.96
C GLN A 255 -12.73 12.00 18.51
N LEU A 256 -13.71 12.38 17.67
CA LEU A 256 -15.12 12.32 18.04
C LEU A 256 -15.58 10.88 18.34
N ALA A 257 -15.24 9.93 17.47
CA ALA A 257 -15.59 8.51 17.65
C ALA A 257 -14.96 7.90 18.91
N LYS A 258 -13.74 8.33 19.25
CA LYS A 258 -13.04 7.92 20.48
C LYS A 258 -13.77 8.39 21.74
N LEU A 259 -14.34 9.60 21.72
CA LEU A 259 -15.11 10.15 22.85
C LEU A 259 -16.46 9.45 23.05
N THR A 260 -17.11 9.01 21.96
CA THR A 260 -18.42 8.33 22.05
C THR A 260 -18.31 6.84 22.40
N SER A 261 -17.13 6.25 22.27
CA SER A 261 -16.88 4.82 22.50
C SER A 261 -16.29 4.52 23.90
N ALA A 262 -15.96 5.56 24.67
CA ALA A 262 -15.41 5.48 26.03
C ALA A 262 -16.52 5.60 27.08
#